data_AF-A0A923J0E0-F1
#
_entry.id   AF-A0A923J0E0-F1
#
_cell.length_a   1.000
_cell.length_b   1.000
_cell.length_c   1.000
_cell.angle_alpha   90.00
_cell.angle_beta   90.00
_cell.angle_gamma   90.00
#
_symmetry.space_group_name_H-M   'P 1'
#
loop_
_entity.id
_entity.type
_entity.pdbx_description
1 polymer ?
#
loop_
_entity_poly.entity_id
_entity_poly.type
_entity_poly.pdbx_seq_one_letter_code
_entity_poly.pdbx_strand_id
1 'polypeptide(L)'
;MNKIPGQGPETMPWGEVGRWMRQSTPVNKGIAGRAARRMPQIANPLLIGAIGVGAIGAGIAMRAMRPQRRQGRSERFRDLLLESLEASGLSDIEGCAVEVGEGFGKPSLVSFDVVAAPPSSFDDAVRILETATRAAWDNPELAPIVIRGRVLRADASAGSDEGGAGKNAPDLPSRRLFADMTALGFADEIARPDELYASFGAPASDPTWRP
;
A
#
# COMPACT_ATOMS: atom_id res chain seq x y z
N MET A 1 18.24 64.18 -0.62
CA MET A 1 19.03 63.81 -1.81
C MET A 1 19.94 62.65 -1.43
N ASN A 2 19.72 61.47 -2.03
CA ASN A 2 20.42 60.21 -1.74
C ASN A 2 21.71 60.10 -2.57
N LYS A 3 22.80 59.64 -1.93
CA LYS A 3 23.76 58.66 -2.49
C LYS A 3 24.85 58.32 -1.46
N ILE A 4 25.00 57.03 -1.14
CA ILE A 4 26.24 56.42 -0.66
C ILE A 4 26.46 55.17 -1.51
N PRO A 5 27.54 55.07 -2.30
CA PRO A 5 28.00 53.82 -2.85
C PRO A 5 29.33 53.40 -2.22
N GLY A 6 29.49 52.12 -1.93
CA GLY A 6 30.83 51.52 -1.83
C GLY A 6 30.99 50.44 -0.77
N GLN A 7 31.21 49.22 -1.25
CA GLN A 7 32.01 48.14 -0.65
C GLN A 7 31.30 47.17 0.33
N GLY A 8 31.10 45.94 -0.15
CA GLY A 8 30.80 44.72 0.61
C GLY A 8 30.88 43.50 -0.34
N PRO A 9 31.35 42.32 0.13
CA PRO A 9 32.53 41.69 -0.47
C PRO A 9 32.30 40.39 -1.30
N GLU A 10 33.33 40.13 -2.10
CA GLU A 10 33.90 38.82 -2.51
C GLU A 10 32.97 37.67 -2.89
N THR A 11 32.94 37.46 -4.20
CA THR A 11 32.55 36.21 -4.87
C THR A 11 33.45 35.05 -4.45
N MET A 12 32.90 34.06 -3.76
CA MET A 12 33.57 32.76 -3.59
C MET A 12 33.42 31.91 -4.86
N PRO A 13 34.50 31.30 -5.37
CA PRO A 13 34.48 30.49 -6.58
C PRO A 13 33.86 29.11 -6.35
N TRP A 14 33.07 28.65 -7.33
CA TRP A 14 32.25 27.42 -7.36
C TRP A 14 33.04 26.09 -7.42
N GLY A 15 34.24 26.03 -6.83
CA GLY A 15 35.17 24.89 -6.94
C GLY A 15 35.19 23.89 -5.79
N GLU A 16 34.56 24.14 -4.64
CA GLU A 16 34.74 23.29 -3.44
C GLU A 16 33.45 23.02 -2.64
N VAL A 17 32.38 22.56 -3.30
CA VAL A 17 31.15 22.06 -2.61
C VAL A 17 30.92 20.55 -2.88
N GLY A 18 31.92 19.86 -3.44
CA GLY A 18 31.82 18.45 -3.85
C GLY A 18 32.35 17.41 -2.86
N ARG A 19 32.77 17.81 -1.65
CA ARG A 19 33.38 16.90 -0.68
C ARG A 19 32.97 17.35 0.72
N TRP A 20 32.39 16.45 1.51
CA TRP A 20 31.88 16.64 2.89
C TRP A 20 30.39 16.98 3.06
N MET A 21 29.49 16.05 2.74
CA MET A 21 28.26 15.81 3.53
C MET A 21 27.71 14.38 3.35
N ARG A 22 28.62 13.39 3.29
CA ARG A 22 28.35 12.00 3.69
C ARG A 22 28.97 11.77 5.07
N GLN A 23 28.25 12.19 6.12
CA GLN A 23 28.46 11.72 7.50
C GLN A 23 27.08 11.65 8.16
N SER A 24 26.43 10.48 8.18
CA SER A 24 26.57 9.48 9.24
C SER A 24 26.26 10.05 10.63
N THR A 25 24.98 10.10 10.98
CA THR A 25 24.57 10.09 12.40
C THR A 25 24.39 8.65 12.84
N PRO A 26 25.28 8.15 13.71
CA PRO A 26 24.80 7.37 14.82
C PRO A 26 25.41 7.89 16.11
N VAL A 27 24.62 7.98 17.19
CA VAL A 27 24.73 7.03 18.31
C VAL A 27 23.66 7.34 19.36
N ASN A 28 22.84 6.32 19.66
CA ASN A 28 22.06 6.25 20.89
C ASN A 28 23.01 6.42 22.10
N LYS A 29 22.67 7.31 23.03
CA LYS A 29 23.29 7.37 24.34
C LYS A 29 22.92 6.10 25.12
N GLY A 30 23.93 5.27 25.41
CA GLY A 30 23.85 4.20 26.39
C GLY A 30 24.86 4.44 27.52
N ILE A 31 24.38 4.48 28.75
CA ILE A 31 25.10 4.23 30.01
C ILE A 31 24.05 3.53 30.90
N ALA A 32 24.23 2.38 31.55
CA ALA A 32 25.26 1.37 31.61
C ALA A 32 24.58 0.08 32.12
N GLY A 33 25.16 -1.09 31.83
CA GLY A 33 24.67 -2.37 32.35
C GLY A 33 25.43 -3.55 31.76
N ARG A 34 26.64 -3.79 32.27
CA ARG A 34 27.53 -4.89 31.89
C ARG A 34 26.95 -6.23 32.37
N ALA A 35 26.66 -7.15 31.45
CA ALA A 35 26.70 -8.58 31.72
C ALA A 35 27.03 -9.34 30.44
N ALA A 36 28.18 -10.01 30.47
CA ALA A 36 28.72 -10.82 29.40
C ALA A 36 27.84 -12.04 29.08
N ARG A 37 27.70 -12.37 27.79
CA ARG A 37 27.86 -13.74 27.28
C ARG A 37 27.86 -13.81 25.75
N ARG A 38 29.04 -14.18 25.23
CA ARG A 38 29.36 -14.88 23.96
C ARG A 38 28.47 -14.65 22.73
N MET A 39 29.09 -13.98 21.76
CA MET A 39 28.69 -13.87 20.36
C MET A 39 28.90 -15.23 19.65
N PRO A 40 27.86 -15.89 19.10
CA PRO A 40 28.07 -17.06 18.26
C PRO A 40 28.47 -16.59 16.86
N GLN A 41 29.77 -16.66 16.55
CA GLN A 41 30.26 -16.65 15.17
C GLN A 41 29.80 -17.95 14.51
N ILE A 42 28.85 -17.89 13.58
CA ILE A 42 28.63 -18.98 12.62
C ILE A 42 29.47 -18.63 11.39
N ALA A 43 30.76 -18.94 11.47
CA ALA A 43 31.62 -19.06 10.32
C ALA A 43 31.62 -20.54 9.91
N ASN A 44 30.66 -20.96 9.07
CA ASN A 44 30.84 -22.21 8.32
C ASN A 44 29.99 -22.22 7.01
N PRO A 45 30.62 -22.09 5.83
CA PRO A 45 29.93 -22.09 4.53
C PRO A 45 29.37 -23.45 4.08
N LEU A 46 29.55 -24.53 4.84
CA LEU A 46 29.11 -25.89 4.48
C LEU A 46 27.79 -26.32 5.13
N LEU A 47 27.11 -25.44 5.87
CA LEU A 47 25.77 -25.71 6.44
C LEU A 47 24.61 -25.24 5.54
N ILE A 48 24.90 -24.64 4.37
CA ILE A 48 23.89 -24.14 3.40
C ILE A 48 23.45 -25.23 2.39
N GLY A 49 24.01 -26.45 2.49
CA GLY A 49 23.89 -27.47 1.44
C GLY A 49 22.88 -28.62 1.66
N ALA A 50 22.04 -28.63 2.70
CA ALA A 50 21.27 -29.86 3.03
C ALA A 50 19.88 -29.64 3.65
N ILE A 51 19.03 -28.81 3.04
CA ILE A 51 17.56 -28.94 3.22
C ILE A 51 16.90 -28.86 1.85
N GLY A 52 17.26 -29.82 0.99
CA GLY A 52 16.51 -30.17 -0.20
C GLY A 52 15.80 -31.50 0.03
N VAL A 53 14.52 -31.55 -0.36
CA VAL A 53 13.69 -32.75 -0.61
C VAL A 53 12.98 -33.36 0.61
N GLY A 54 11.66 -33.10 0.71
CA GLY A 54 10.71 -34.02 1.33
C GLY A 54 9.61 -33.40 2.21
N ALA A 55 8.55 -32.84 1.60
CA ALA A 55 7.19 -32.80 2.19
C ALA A 55 6.18 -32.21 1.18
N ILE A 56 5.71 -33.03 0.23
CA ILE A 56 4.40 -32.80 -0.39
C ILE A 56 3.38 -33.46 0.54
N GLY A 57 2.58 -32.65 1.25
CA GLY A 57 1.46 -33.15 2.06
C GLY A 57 1.10 -32.25 3.26
N ALA A 58 -0.11 -31.70 3.24
CA ALA A 58 -0.82 -30.98 4.31
C ALA A 58 -0.26 -29.60 4.74
N GLY A 59 -0.55 -28.56 3.96
CA GLY A 59 -0.13 -27.17 4.25
C GLY A 59 -1.22 -26.09 4.14
N ILE A 60 -2.51 -26.41 4.33
CA ILE A 60 -3.60 -25.39 4.28
C ILE A 60 -4.04 -24.90 5.69
N ALA A 61 -3.45 -25.39 6.78
CA ALA A 61 -3.85 -24.94 8.12
C ALA A 61 -2.68 -24.26 8.83
N MET A 62 -2.71 -22.92 8.85
CA MET A 62 -2.33 -22.01 9.97
C MET A 62 -1.88 -20.63 9.43
N ARG A 63 -2.83 -19.89 8.85
CA ARG A 63 -2.80 -18.41 8.86
C ARG A 63 -3.77 -17.83 9.91
N ALA A 64 -4.49 -18.67 10.64
CA ALA A 64 -5.31 -18.28 11.78
C ALA A 64 -4.46 -18.32 13.06
N MET A 65 -4.60 -17.29 13.90
CA MET A 65 -3.89 -17.04 15.17
C MET A 65 -2.56 -16.27 15.07
N ARG A 66 -2.54 -15.18 14.29
CA ARG A 66 -1.87 -13.98 14.79
C ARG A 66 -2.83 -13.27 15.75
N PRO A 67 -2.42 -12.91 16.97
CA PRO A 67 -3.27 -12.16 17.89
C PRO A 67 -3.78 -10.89 17.18
N GLN A 68 -5.10 -10.71 17.19
CA GLN A 68 -5.82 -9.54 16.66
C GLN A 68 -5.44 -8.21 17.36
N ARG A 69 -4.60 -8.27 18.40
CA ARG A 69 -4.03 -7.11 19.09
C ARG A 69 -2.75 -6.65 18.39
N ARG A 70 -2.91 -5.79 17.37
CA ARG A 70 -1.96 -4.82 16.76
C ARG A 70 -1.97 -4.83 15.22
N GLN A 71 -3.08 -5.15 14.57
CA GLN A 71 -3.21 -4.76 13.15
C GLN A 71 -3.43 -3.24 13.05
N GLY A 72 -2.78 -2.61 12.08
CA GLY A 72 -2.96 -1.18 11.80
C GLY A 72 -4.34 -0.87 11.21
N ARG A 73 -4.74 0.40 11.18
CA ARG A 73 -6.03 0.83 10.61
C ARG A 73 -6.21 0.36 9.15
N SER A 74 -5.17 0.51 8.32
CA SER A 74 -5.17 0.06 6.93
C SER A 74 -5.41 -1.44 6.79
N GLU A 75 -4.88 -2.26 7.69
CA GLU A 75 -5.08 -3.72 7.68
C GLU A 75 -6.53 -4.07 8.02
N ARG A 76 -7.14 -3.38 9.00
CA ARG A 76 -8.56 -3.60 9.34
C ARG A 76 -9.49 -3.18 8.20
N PHE A 77 -9.22 -2.06 7.53
CA PHE A 77 -9.95 -1.69 6.32
C PHE A 77 -9.79 -2.75 5.23
N ARG A 78 -8.57 -3.24 4.99
CA ARG A 78 -8.30 -4.30 4.01
C ARG A 78 -9.09 -5.57 4.32
N ASP A 79 -9.11 -6.01 5.57
CA ASP A 79 -9.81 -7.21 5.98
C ASP A 79 -11.33 -7.05 5.78
N LEU A 80 -11.90 -5.88 6.10
CA LEU A 80 -13.32 -5.56 5.87
C LEU A 80 -13.69 -5.52 4.37
N LEU A 81 -12.81 -4.94 3.53
CA LEU A 81 -13.02 -4.90 2.09
C LEU A 81 -12.99 -6.31 1.49
N LEU A 82 -12.02 -7.14 1.91
CA LEU A 82 -11.92 -8.53 1.45
C LEU A 82 -13.14 -9.36 1.87
N GLU A 83 -13.61 -9.22 3.11
CA GLU A 83 -14.82 -9.88 3.60
C GLU A 83 -16.06 -9.48 2.79
N SER A 84 -16.21 -8.19 2.50
CA SER A 84 -17.33 -7.68 1.70
C SER A 84 -17.29 -8.18 0.25
N LEU A 85 -16.09 -8.26 -0.33
CA LEU A 85 -15.88 -8.78 -1.68
C LEU A 85 -16.15 -10.29 -1.75
N GLU A 86 -15.71 -11.07 -0.76
CA GLU A 86 -15.99 -12.50 -0.66
C GLU A 86 -17.51 -12.76 -0.52
N ALA A 87 -18.19 -11.98 0.33
CA ALA A 87 -19.64 -12.07 0.52
C ALA A 87 -20.44 -11.71 -0.74
N SER A 88 -19.89 -10.88 -1.63
CA SER A 88 -20.54 -10.50 -2.90
C SER A 88 -20.52 -11.60 -3.97
N GLY A 89 -19.71 -12.66 -3.78
CA GLY A 89 -19.56 -13.77 -4.74
C GLY A 89 -18.70 -13.44 -5.97
N LEU A 90 -18.05 -12.27 -6.00
CA LEU A 90 -17.11 -11.86 -7.05
C LEU A 90 -15.82 -12.69 -6.93
N SER A 91 -15.81 -13.82 -7.62
CA SER A 91 -14.85 -14.92 -7.43
C SER A 91 -13.63 -14.79 -8.34
N ASP A 92 -12.88 -13.69 -8.30
CA ASP A 92 -11.69 -13.51 -9.15
C ASP A 92 -10.78 -12.39 -8.60
N ILE A 93 -10.49 -12.42 -7.30
CA ILE A 93 -9.70 -11.37 -6.64
C ILE A 93 -8.38 -11.98 -6.17
N GLU A 94 -7.28 -11.54 -6.77
CA GLU A 94 -5.93 -11.99 -6.43
C GLU A 94 -5.36 -11.26 -5.21
N GLY A 95 -5.88 -10.07 -4.90
CA GLY A 95 -5.47 -9.32 -3.73
C GLY A 95 -6.14 -7.97 -3.58
N CYS A 96 -5.99 -7.39 -2.40
CA CYS A 96 -6.44 -6.05 -2.07
C CYS A 96 -5.35 -5.37 -1.24
N ALA A 97 -4.95 -4.17 -1.63
CA ALA A 97 -4.05 -3.30 -0.87
C ALA A 97 -4.84 -2.06 -0.43
N VAL A 98 -4.63 -1.62 0.81
CA VAL A 98 -5.32 -0.46 1.38
C VAL A 98 -4.34 0.41 2.16
N GLU A 99 -4.49 1.72 2.01
CA GLU A 99 -3.78 2.74 2.78
C GLU A 99 -4.79 3.75 3.32
N VAL A 100 -4.73 4.01 4.62
CA VAL A 100 -5.55 5.04 5.28
C VAL A 100 -4.63 6.21 5.63
N GLY A 101 -4.80 7.34 4.93
CA GLY A 101 -4.12 8.59 5.17
C GLY A 101 -4.93 9.50 6.09
N GLU A 102 -4.38 9.81 7.26
CA GLU A 102 -5.00 10.72 8.22
C GLU A 102 -4.48 12.15 7.98
N GLY A 103 -5.39 13.11 7.79
CA GLY A 103 -5.07 14.52 7.61
C GLY A 103 -5.58 15.37 8.78
N PHE A 104 -4.86 16.43 9.14
CA PHE A 104 -5.35 17.40 10.13
C PHE A 104 -6.53 18.20 9.56
N GLY A 105 -7.68 18.15 10.23
CA GLY A 105 -8.86 18.96 9.90
C GLY A 105 -9.58 18.60 8.60
N LYS A 106 -9.22 17.46 7.96
CA LYS A 106 -9.88 16.94 6.76
C LYS A 106 -10.31 15.50 7.00
N PRO A 107 -11.37 15.01 6.32
CA PRO A 107 -11.70 13.58 6.34
C PRO A 107 -10.50 12.75 5.92
N SER A 108 -10.34 11.56 6.52
CA SER A 108 -9.25 10.65 6.15
C SER A 108 -9.41 10.19 4.70
N LEU A 109 -8.29 10.04 3.98
CA LEU A 109 -8.27 9.45 2.65
C LEU A 109 -8.06 7.95 2.78
N VAL A 110 -9.00 7.16 2.27
CA VAL A 110 -8.85 5.72 2.12
C VAL A 110 -8.53 5.43 0.65
N SER A 111 -7.32 4.96 0.40
CA SER A 111 -6.88 4.52 -0.93
C SER A 111 -6.84 3.00 -0.98
N PHE A 112 -7.50 2.39 -1.96
CA PHE A 112 -7.43 0.95 -2.15
C PHE A 112 -7.18 0.56 -3.62
N ASP A 113 -6.43 -0.52 -3.78
CA ASP A 113 -6.19 -1.19 -5.06
C ASP A 113 -6.63 -2.66 -4.95
N VAL A 114 -7.66 -3.05 -5.69
CA VAL A 114 -8.07 -4.45 -5.83
C VAL A 114 -7.47 -5.02 -7.11
N VAL A 115 -6.85 -6.20 -7.03
CA VAL A 115 -6.30 -6.90 -8.20
C VAL A 115 -7.30 -7.96 -8.61
N ALA A 116 -7.94 -7.74 -9.75
CA ALA A 116 -8.82 -8.69 -10.40
C ALA A 116 -7.99 -9.69 -11.23
N ALA A 117 -8.43 -10.94 -11.25
CA ALA A 117 -7.81 -11.98 -12.05
C ALA A 117 -7.96 -11.67 -13.56
N PRO A 118 -7.08 -12.22 -14.42
CA PRO A 118 -7.14 -12.00 -15.87
C PRO A 118 -8.51 -12.27 -16.54
N PRO A 119 -9.32 -13.28 -16.16
CA PRO A 119 -10.60 -13.52 -16.82
C PRO A 119 -11.71 -12.51 -16.47
N SER A 120 -11.54 -11.69 -15.43
CA SER A 120 -12.60 -10.77 -14.97
C SER A 120 -12.98 -9.77 -16.06
N SER A 121 -14.27 -9.57 -16.31
CA SER A 121 -14.76 -8.58 -17.27
C SER A 121 -14.68 -7.15 -16.71
N PHE A 122 -14.92 -6.13 -17.55
CA PHE A 122 -14.97 -4.74 -17.08
C PHE A 122 -16.16 -4.52 -16.15
N ASP A 123 -17.30 -5.17 -16.43
CA ASP A 123 -18.48 -5.12 -15.57
C ASP A 123 -18.20 -5.73 -14.20
N ASP A 124 -17.42 -6.82 -14.13
CA ASP A 124 -16.96 -7.39 -12.87
C ASP A 124 -16.05 -6.42 -12.13
N ALA A 125 -15.13 -5.73 -12.82
CA ALA A 125 -14.28 -4.72 -12.22
C ALA A 125 -15.10 -3.55 -11.64
N VAL A 126 -16.15 -3.09 -12.33
CA VAL A 126 -17.07 -2.06 -11.83
C VAL A 126 -17.81 -2.56 -10.58
N ARG A 127 -18.29 -3.80 -10.57
CA ARG A 127 -18.96 -4.40 -9.39
C ARG A 127 -18.02 -4.60 -8.20
N ILE A 128 -16.76 -5.00 -8.45
CA ILE A 128 -15.70 -5.08 -7.44
C ILE A 128 -15.48 -3.69 -6.83
N LEU A 129 -15.32 -2.69 -7.69
CA LEU A 129 -15.07 -1.31 -7.28
C LEU A 129 -16.24 -0.74 -6.46
N GLU A 130 -17.49 -0.96 -6.89
CA GLU A 130 -18.69 -0.51 -6.17
C GLU A 130 -18.79 -1.19 -4.80
N THR A 131 -18.60 -2.51 -4.75
CA THR A 131 -18.63 -3.29 -3.50
C THR A 131 -17.58 -2.82 -2.51
N ALA A 132 -16.33 -2.66 -2.96
CA ALA A 132 -15.23 -2.18 -2.12
C ALA A 132 -15.44 -0.73 -1.66
N THR A 133 -15.96 0.13 -2.55
CA THR A 133 -16.28 1.54 -2.22
C THR A 133 -17.37 1.62 -1.16
N ARG A 134 -18.47 0.86 -1.30
CA ARG A 134 -19.55 0.82 -0.32
C ARG A 134 -19.04 0.30 1.03
N ALA A 135 -18.25 -0.77 1.04
CA ALA A 135 -17.65 -1.30 2.25
C ALA A 135 -16.72 -0.29 2.96
N ALA A 136 -15.92 0.45 2.19
CA ALA A 136 -15.09 1.52 2.73
C ALA A 136 -15.94 2.67 3.31
N TRP A 137 -16.99 3.07 2.60
CA TRP A 137 -17.89 4.16 3.02
C TRP A 137 -18.65 3.81 4.31
N ASP A 138 -19.16 2.59 4.40
CA ASP A 138 -19.90 2.06 5.55
C ASP A 138 -18.98 1.56 6.68
N ASN A 139 -17.70 1.95 6.67
CA ASN A 139 -16.73 1.47 7.64
C ASN A 139 -17.13 1.88 9.08
N PRO A 140 -17.19 0.93 10.03
CA PRO A 140 -17.67 1.20 11.39
C PRO A 140 -16.71 2.04 12.25
N GLU A 141 -15.46 2.19 11.84
CA GLU A 141 -14.43 2.89 12.62
C GLU A 141 -14.23 4.34 12.16
N LEU A 142 -14.45 4.62 10.88
CA LEU A 142 -14.05 5.88 10.28
C LEU A 142 -14.95 6.26 9.10
N ALA A 143 -15.93 7.10 9.38
CA ALA A 143 -16.68 7.87 8.39
C ALA A 143 -17.05 9.24 9.00
N PRO A 144 -17.16 10.31 8.20
CA PRO A 144 -16.99 10.35 6.74
C PRO A 144 -15.51 10.23 6.32
N ILE A 145 -15.31 9.69 5.11
CA ILE A 145 -14.00 9.53 4.46
C ILE A 145 -14.02 10.04 3.03
N VAL A 146 -12.83 10.32 2.50
CA VAL A 146 -12.56 10.48 1.07
C VAL A 146 -12.04 9.14 0.54
N ILE A 147 -12.45 8.71 -0.65
CA ILE A 147 -12.09 7.39 -1.19
C ILE A 147 -11.38 7.52 -2.54
N ARG A 148 -10.22 6.89 -2.69
CA ARG A 148 -9.58 6.61 -3.98
C ARG A 148 -9.56 5.10 -4.22
N GLY A 149 -10.48 4.60 -5.04
CA GLY A 149 -10.59 3.18 -5.37
C GLY A 149 -10.08 2.89 -6.78
N ARG A 150 -9.31 1.80 -6.92
CA ARG A 150 -8.89 1.28 -8.22
C ARG A 150 -9.03 -0.23 -8.28
N VAL A 151 -9.40 -0.72 -9.45
CA VAL A 151 -9.30 -2.13 -9.82
C VAL A 151 -8.23 -2.26 -10.89
N LEU A 152 -7.24 -3.10 -10.59
CA LEU A 152 -6.13 -3.41 -11.47
C LEU A 152 -6.34 -4.82 -12.03
N ARG A 153 -5.97 -5.05 -13.29
CA ARG A 153 -5.90 -6.40 -13.86
C ARG A 153 -4.45 -6.84 -13.92
N ALA A 154 -4.16 -8.05 -13.46
CA ALA A 154 -2.88 -8.68 -13.73
C ALA A 154 -2.77 -8.98 -15.24
N ASP A 155 -1.67 -8.56 -15.87
CA ASP A 155 -1.39 -9.02 -17.22
C ASP A 155 -1.21 -10.54 -17.15
N ALA A 156 -1.96 -11.29 -17.98
CA ALA A 156 -1.71 -12.71 -18.13
C ALA A 156 -0.23 -12.83 -18.52
N SER A 157 0.58 -13.41 -17.63
CA SER A 157 2.01 -13.59 -17.86
C SER A 157 2.15 -14.19 -19.25
N ALA A 158 2.67 -13.41 -20.20
CA ALA A 158 2.91 -13.91 -21.54
C ALA A 158 3.70 -15.21 -21.36
N GLY A 159 3.11 -16.31 -21.81
CA GLY A 159 3.77 -17.61 -21.78
C GLY A 159 5.18 -17.40 -22.31
N SER A 160 6.15 -17.89 -21.55
CA SER A 160 7.56 -17.83 -21.91
C SER A 160 7.76 -18.59 -23.22
N ASP A 161 7.62 -17.91 -24.35
CA ASP A 161 8.16 -18.37 -25.62
C ASP A 161 9.67 -18.14 -25.57
N GLU A 162 10.38 -19.24 -25.75
CA GLU A 162 11.83 -19.37 -25.62
C GLU A 162 12.57 -18.38 -26.54
N GLY A 163 13.55 -17.66 -25.98
CA GLY A 163 14.65 -17.09 -26.77
C GLY A 163 15.05 -15.67 -26.41
N GLY A 164 16.00 -15.51 -25.48
CA GLY A 164 16.72 -14.25 -25.34
C GLY A 164 17.33 -14.04 -23.96
N ALA A 165 18.60 -14.43 -23.80
CA ALA A 165 19.39 -14.11 -22.63
C ALA A 165 19.47 -12.59 -22.41
N GLY A 166 18.84 -12.09 -21.34
CA GLY A 166 18.93 -10.67 -20.98
C GLY A 166 18.26 -10.32 -19.65
N LYS A 167 19.09 -10.23 -18.60
CA LYS A 167 18.85 -9.57 -17.28
C LYS A 167 17.87 -10.25 -16.32
N ASN A 168 18.47 -10.95 -15.35
CA ASN A 168 17.81 -11.50 -14.17
C ASN A 168 17.34 -10.39 -13.21
N ALA A 169 16.10 -9.93 -13.39
CA ALA A 169 15.23 -9.56 -12.29
C ALA A 169 13.96 -10.42 -12.46
N PRO A 170 13.35 -10.97 -11.39
CA PRO A 170 12.03 -11.56 -11.55
C PRO A 170 11.09 -10.46 -12.07
N ASP A 171 10.54 -10.64 -13.27
CA ASP A 171 9.49 -9.76 -13.79
C ASP A 171 8.33 -9.82 -12.80
N LEU A 172 8.15 -8.75 -12.03
CA LEU A 172 6.94 -8.61 -11.25
C LEU A 172 5.77 -8.56 -12.24
N PRO A 173 4.67 -9.27 -11.95
CA PRO A 173 3.51 -9.23 -12.82
C PRO A 173 3.08 -7.79 -13.03
N SER A 174 3.08 -7.35 -14.29
CA SER A 174 2.61 -6.02 -14.66
C SER A 174 1.11 -5.94 -14.39
N ARG A 175 0.68 -4.80 -13.83
CA ARG A 175 -0.71 -4.55 -13.45
C ARG A 175 -1.20 -3.32 -14.18
N ARG A 176 -2.26 -3.47 -14.96
CA ARG A 176 -2.88 -2.37 -15.70
C ARG A 176 -4.12 -1.87 -14.97
N LEU A 177 -4.30 -0.56 -14.91
CA LEU A 177 -5.54 0.04 -14.43
C LEU A 177 -6.70 -0.44 -15.29
N PHE A 178 -7.73 -0.99 -14.64
CA PHE A 178 -8.87 -1.56 -15.31
C PHE A 178 -10.16 -0.77 -15.05
N ALA A 179 -10.39 -0.32 -13.81
CA ALA A 179 -11.43 0.64 -13.45
C ALA A 179 -10.98 1.53 -12.28
N ASP A 180 -11.50 2.75 -12.20
CA ASP A 180 -11.34 3.68 -11.08
C ASP A 180 -12.68 4.34 -10.75
N MET A 181 -12.68 5.26 -9.78
CA MET A 181 -13.89 5.94 -9.30
C MET A 181 -14.73 6.60 -10.42
N THR A 182 -14.11 7.03 -11.52
CA THR A 182 -14.86 7.61 -12.65
C THR A 182 -15.79 6.58 -13.32
N ALA A 183 -15.45 5.28 -13.25
CA ALA A 183 -16.31 4.20 -13.73
C ALA A 183 -17.59 4.02 -12.89
N LEU A 184 -17.63 4.53 -11.66
CA LEU A 184 -18.82 4.60 -10.82
C LEU A 184 -19.62 5.91 -11.03
N GLY A 185 -19.14 6.81 -11.90
CA GLY A 185 -19.77 8.09 -12.17
C GLY A 185 -19.33 9.25 -11.27
N PHE A 186 -18.25 9.08 -10.48
CA PHE A 186 -17.64 10.19 -9.75
C PHE A 186 -16.89 11.13 -10.70
N ALA A 187 -16.76 12.41 -10.31
CA ALA A 187 -16.14 13.42 -11.17
C ALA A 187 -14.66 13.14 -11.45
N ASP A 188 -13.93 12.65 -10.44
CA ASP A 188 -12.49 12.39 -10.47
C ASP A 188 -12.18 10.97 -9.93
N GLU A 189 -10.91 10.57 -9.96
CA GLU A 189 -10.41 9.32 -9.34
C GLU A 189 -10.59 9.26 -7.81
N ILE A 190 -11.00 10.37 -7.18
CA ILE A 190 -11.17 10.50 -5.74
C ILE A 190 -12.60 10.96 -5.46
N ALA A 191 -13.39 10.10 -4.82
CA ALA A 191 -14.74 10.42 -4.39
C ALA A 191 -14.74 11.13 -3.02
N ARG A 192 -15.43 12.27 -2.96
CA ARG A 192 -15.58 13.11 -1.76
C ARG A 192 -16.81 12.68 -0.94
N PRO A 193 -16.87 13.02 0.36
CA PRO A 193 -18.00 12.66 1.20
C PRO A 193 -19.37 13.09 0.65
N ASP A 194 -19.47 14.27 0.05
CA ASP A 194 -20.70 14.78 -0.56
C ASP A 194 -21.15 13.97 -1.78
N GLU A 195 -20.20 13.55 -2.62
CA GLU A 195 -20.48 12.66 -3.76
C GLU A 195 -20.86 11.25 -3.29
N LEU A 196 -20.14 10.71 -2.30
CA LEU A 196 -20.43 9.41 -1.69
C LEU A 196 -21.81 9.41 -1.03
N TYR A 197 -22.19 10.50 -0.38
CA TYR A 197 -23.55 10.69 0.15
C TYR A 197 -24.60 10.67 -0.96
N ALA A 198 -24.36 11.36 -2.07
CA ALA A 198 -25.30 11.39 -3.19
C ALA A 198 -25.48 10.00 -3.81
N SER A 199 -24.42 9.20 -3.88
CA SER A 199 -24.43 7.86 -4.48
C SER A 199 -24.94 6.76 -3.53
N PHE A 200 -24.59 6.82 -2.24
CA PHE A 200 -24.82 5.71 -1.28
C PHE A 200 -25.65 6.11 -0.06
N GLY A 201 -25.89 7.40 0.17
CA GLY A 201 -26.53 7.91 1.37
C GLY A 201 -25.57 8.04 2.56
N ALA A 202 -26.14 8.19 3.76
CA ALA A 202 -25.36 8.30 4.99
C ALA A 202 -24.60 6.98 5.26
N PRO A 203 -23.35 7.04 5.73
CA PRO A 203 -22.58 5.84 6.04
C PRO A 203 -23.22 5.09 7.21
N ALA A 204 -23.14 3.76 7.20
CA ALA A 204 -23.74 2.93 8.26
C ALA A 204 -23.22 3.28 9.68
N SER A 205 -21.99 3.77 9.80
CA SER A 205 -21.38 4.18 11.08
C SER A 205 -21.96 5.47 11.65
N ASP A 206 -22.50 6.35 10.81
CA ASP A 206 -23.21 7.58 11.20
C ASP A 206 -24.39 7.86 10.27
N PRO A 207 -25.55 7.22 10.52
CA PRO A 207 -26.76 7.41 9.70
C PRO A 207 -27.31 8.84 9.72
N THR A 208 -26.87 9.65 10.68
CA THR A 208 -27.30 11.05 10.85
C THR A 208 -26.39 12.03 10.12
N TRP A 209 -25.21 11.60 9.67
CA TRP A 209 -24.27 12.44 8.95
C TRP A 209 -24.85 13.00 7.65
N ARG A 210 -24.60 14.28 7.39
CA ARG A 210 -24.99 15.02 6.17
C ARG A 210 -23.83 15.94 5.76
N PRO A 211 -23.60 16.16 4.45
CA PRO A 211 -22.57 17.08 3.95
C PRO A 211 -22.86 18.55 4.22
#